data_AF-A0A154L498-F1
#
_entry.id   AF-A0A154L498-F1
#
_cell.length_a   1.000
_cell.length_b   1.000
_cell.length_c   1.000
_cell.angle_alpha   90.00
_cell.angle_beta   90.00
_cell.angle_gamma   90.00
#
_symmetry.space_group_name_H-M   'P 1'
#
loop_
_entity.id
_entity.type
_entity.pdbx_description
1 polymer ?
#
loop_
_entity_poly.entity_id
_entity_poly.type
_entity_poly.pdbx_seq_one_letter_code
_entity_poly.pdbx_strand_id
1 'polypeptide(L)' 'MYVCICNAIKERDVRRAAEEGGATRPADVFRFHGCAPQCGKCACHMRAELLQAKTCGNCDCDDAAAVTANAAPIAAE' A
#
# COMPACT_ATOMS: atom_id res chain seq x y z
N MET A 1 -2.99 -10.47 7.16
CA MET A 1 -2.56 -9.96 8.49
C MET A 1 -3.22 -8.61 8.83
N TYR A 2 -3.08 -8.04 10.05
CA TYR A 2 -3.46 -6.63 10.29
C TYR A 2 -2.36 -5.70 9.79
N VAL A 3 -2.72 -4.75 8.93
CA VAL A 3 -1.80 -3.72 8.42
C VAL A 3 -1.90 -2.46 9.29
N CYS A 4 -3.11 -2.07 9.71
CA CYS A 4 -3.34 -0.96 10.62
C CYS A 4 -4.06 -1.44 11.89
N ILE A 5 -3.42 -1.30 13.05
CA ILE A 5 -4.02 -1.64 14.34
C ILE A 5 -5.03 -0.58 14.78
N CYS A 6 -4.73 0.71 14.59
CA CYS A 6 -5.60 1.83 15.00
C CYS A 6 -6.98 1.78 14.34
N ASN A 7 -7.03 1.47 13.04
CA ASN A 7 -8.26 1.46 12.25
C ASN A 7 -8.72 0.02 11.92
N ALA A 8 -8.12 -0.99 12.55
CA ALA A 8 -8.39 -2.41 12.32
C ALA A 8 -8.41 -2.83 10.84
N ILE A 9 -7.51 -2.26 10.02
CA ILE A 9 -7.43 -2.56 8.58
C ILE A 9 -6.55 -3.80 8.38
N LYS A 10 -7.09 -4.81 7.71
CA LYS A 10 -6.37 -6.03 7.34
C LYS A 10 -5.79 -5.92 5.94
N GLU A 11 -4.82 -6.77 5.67
CA GLU A 11 -4.18 -6.90 4.35
C GLU A 11 -5.18 -7.16 3.23
N ARG A 12 -6.18 -8.02 3.47
CA ARG A 12 -7.29 -8.23 2.54
C ARG A 12 -8.08 -6.95 2.24
N ASP A 13 -8.19 -6.06 3.23
CA ASP A 13 -8.93 -4.81 3.10
C ASP A 13 -8.11 -3.81 2.27
N VAL A 14 -6.78 -3.80 2.45
CA VAL A 14 -5.84 -3.06 1.60
C VAL A 14 -5.89 -3.55 0.16
N ARG A 15 -5.89 -4.88 -0.06
CA ARG A 15 -6.01 -5.48 -1.39
C ARG A 15 -7.34 -5.13 -2.04
N ARG A 16 -8.44 -5.23 -1.29
CA ARG A 16 -9.77 -4.83 -1.74
C ARG A 16 -9.85 -3.35 -2.11
N ALA A 17 -9.21 -2.47 -1.32
CA ALA A 17 -9.11 -1.05 -1.64
C ALA A 17 -8.28 -0.81 -2.92
N ALA A 18 -7.26 -1.63 -3.19
CA ALA A 18 -6.48 -1.54 -4.43
C ALA A 18 -7.29 -2.01 -5.65
N GLU A 19 -7.97 -3.15 -5.55
CA GLU A 19 -8.71 -3.79 -6.64
C GLU A 19 -10.04 -3.08 -6.95
N GLU A 20 -10.87 -2.84 -5.92
CA GLU A 20 -12.19 -2.22 -6.09
C GLU A 20 -12.12 -0.70 -6.07
N GLY A 21 -11.27 -0.16 -5.19
CA GLY A 21 -11.15 1.29 -4.97
C GLY A 21 -10.08 1.97 -5.81
N GLY A 22 -9.27 1.22 -6.56
CA GLY A 22 -8.13 1.75 -7.30
C GLY A 22 -7.09 2.43 -6.40
N ALA A 23 -7.02 2.06 -5.12
CA ALA A 23 -6.14 2.72 -4.15
C ALA A 23 -4.68 2.60 -4.57
N THR A 24 -4.00 3.74 -4.69
CA THR A 24 -2.59 3.78 -5.07
C THR A 24 -1.68 4.21 -3.94
N ARG A 25 -2.25 4.88 -2.94
CA ARG A 25 -1.56 5.42 -1.77
C ARG A 25 -2.30 5.00 -0.51
N PRO A 26 -1.64 4.97 0.66
CA PRO A 26 -2.30 4.68 1.94
C PRO A 26 -3.48 5.61 2.21
N ALA A 27 -3.39 6.87 1.80
CA ALA A 27 -4.49 7.83 1.93
C ALA A 27 -5.76 7.37 1.21
N ASP A 28 -5.64 6.73 0.04
CA ASP A 28 -6.78 6.22 -0.71
C ASP A 28 -7.42 5.02 0.00
N VAL A 29 -6.62 4.17 0.63
CA VAL A 29 -7.11 3.07 1.47
C VAL A 29 -7.91 3.61 2.65
N PHE A 30 -7.38 4.62 3.34
CA PHE A 30 -8.09 5.28 4.44
C PHE A 30 -9.40 5.92 3.98
N ARG A 31 -9.41 6.59 2.81
CA ARG A 31 -10.62 7.16 2.21
C ARG A 31 -11.63 6.10 1.81
N PHE A 32 -11.20 4.98 1.23
CA PHE A 32 -12.06 3.84 0.88
C PHE A 32 -12.75 3.25 2.11
N HIS A 33 -12.04 3.18 3.23
CA HIS A 33 -12.59 2.72 4.51
C HIS A 33 -13.31 3.81 5.33
N GLY A 34 -13.32 5.06 4.86
CA GLY A 34 -13.94 6.18 5.58
C GLY A 34 -13.27 6.55 6.90
N CYS A 35 -11.98 6.20 7.08
CA CYS A 35 -11.23 6.42 8.30
C CYS A 35 -10.10 7.43 8.09
N ALA A 36 -9.65 8.11 9.15
CA ALA A 36 -8.46 8.94 9.12
C ALA A 36 -7.24 8.19 9.70
N PRO A 37 -6.01 8.45 9.21
CA PRO A 37 -4.81 7.88 9.82
C PRO A 37 -4.58 8.46 11.22
N GLN A 38 -4.22 7.60 12.19
CA GLN A 38 -3.92 8.03 13.56
C GLN A 38 -2.41 8.13 13.83
N CYS A 39 -1.71 6.99 13.95
CA CYS A 39 -0.30 6.97 14.33
C CYS A 39 0.68 6.91 13.15
N GLY A 40 0.20 6.70 11.91
CA GLY A 40 1.03 6.63 10.70
C GLY A 40 1.96 5.42 10.55
N LYS A 41 2.15 4.60 11.60
CA LYS A 41 3.11 3.46 11.62
C LYS A 41 2.86 2.43 10.52
N CYS A 42 1.61 2.26 10.11
CA CYS A 42 1.19 1.33 9.07
C CYS A 42 1.51 1.81 7.64
N ALA A 43 1.91 3.08 7.44
CA ALA A 43 2.03 3.67 6.11
C ALA A 43 3.06 2.96 5.22
N CYS A 44 4.23 2.60 5.75
CA CYS A 44 5.27 1.90 4.99
C CYS A 44 4.81 0.50 4.56
N HIS A 45 4.24 -0.27 5.50
CA HIS A 45 3.73 -1.61 5.22
C HIS A 45 2.55 -1.57 4.25
N MET A 46 1.60 -0.66 4.45
CA MET A 46 0.45 -0.48 3.57
C MET A 46 0.87 -0.11 2.14
N ARG A 47 1.93 0.69 1.95
CA ARG A 47 2.50 0.96 0.62
C ARG A 47 3.07 -0.29 -0.04
N ALA A 48 3.79 -1.12 0.72
CA ALA A 48 4.34 -2.37 0.20
C ALA A 48 3.22 -3.31 -0.25
N GLU A 49 2.14 -3.44 0.52
CA GLU A 49 0.98 -4.27 0.16
C GLU A 49 0.25 -3.73 -1.08
N LEU A 50 0.07 -2.42 -1.18
CA LEU A 50 -0.52 -1.79 -2.38
C LEU A 50 0.33 -1.98 -3.63
N LEU A 51 1.66 -2.01 -3.49
CA LEU A 51 2.57 -2.24 -4.60
C LEU A 51 2.50 -3.70 -5.07
N GLN A 52 2.49 -4.64 -4.13
CA GLN A 52 2.32 -6.07 -4.42
C GLN A 52 0.97 -6.36 -5.09
N ALA A 53 -0.10 -5.67 -4.69
CA ALA A 53 -1.42 -5.83 -5.30
C ALA A 53 -1.47 -5.36 -6.77
N LYS A 54 -0.56 -4.47 -7.18
CA LYS A 54 -0.48 -3.92 -8.54
C LYS A 54 0.46 -4.70 -9.46
N THR A 55 1.45 -5.38 -8.90
CA THR A 55 2.30 -6.27 -9.68
C THR A 55 1.47 -7.48 -10.09
N CYS A 56 1.10 -7.55 -11.36
CA CYS A 56 0.40 -8.72 -11.88
C CYS A 56 1.32 -9.95 -11.78
N GLY A 57 0.95 -10.89 -10.92
CA GLY A 57 1.67 -12.16 -10.74
C GLY A 57 1.47 -13.18 -11.88
N ASN A 58 1.04 -12.75 -13.08
CA ASN A 58 0.93 -13.61 -14.26
C ASN A 58 0.93 -12.85 -15.61
N CYS A 59 1.65 -11.73 -15.73
CA CYS A 59 1.93 -11.15 -17.05
C CYS A 59 3.40 -11.34 -17.43
N ASP A 60 3.68 -12.29 -18.32
CA ASP A 60 4.87 -12.26 -19.17
C ASP A 60 4.74 -11.10 -20.18
N CYS A 61 4.80 -9.86 -19.72
CA CYS A 61 4.98 -8.72 -20.61
C CYS A 61 5.99 -7.73 -20.02
N ASP A 62 7.22 -7.84 -20.53
CA ASP A 62 8.23 -6.78 -20.70
C ASP A 62 7.77 -5.36 -20.28
N ASP A 63 8.02 -4.98 -19.02
CA ASP A 63 8.71 -3.73 -18.67
C ASP A 63 9.09 -3.74 -17.18
N ALA A 64 10.36 -4.08 -16.90
CA ALA A 64 10.93 -4.15 -15.57
C ALA A 64 11.52 -2.81 -15.08
N ALA A 65 10.95 -1.64 -15.46
CA ALA A 65 11.65 -0.36 -15.28
C ALA A 65 11.11 0.61 -14.20
N ALA A 66 10.14 0.25 -13.33
CA ALA A 66 9.55 1.25 -12.42
C ALA A 66 9.50 0.91 -10.91
N VAL A 67 9.88 -0.28 -10.44
CA VAL A 67 9.66 -0.65 -9.02
C VAL A 67 10.75 -0.20 -8.02
N THR A 68 11.80 0.48 -8.49
CA THR A 68 12.92 0.99 -7.66
C THR A 68 13.04 2.51 -7.67
N ALA A 69 11.93 3.22 -7.45
CA ALA A 69 11.96 4.67 -7.21
C ALA A 69 10.98 5.08 -6.11
N ASN A 70 11.29 4.76 -4.84
CA ASN A 70 11.12 5.64 -3.66
C ASN A 70 11.30 4.91 -2.33
N ALA A 71 12.49 4.35 -2.12
CA ALA A 71 13.03 4.13 -0.79
C ALA A 71 14.36 4.87 -0.70
N ALA A 72 14.32 6.21 -0.67
CA ALA A 72 15.47 6.98 -0.20
C ALA A 72 15.50 6.84 1.34
N PRO A 73 16.53 6.22 1.94
CA PRO A 73 16.73 6.31 3.38
C PRO A 73 17.10 7.75 3.70
N ILE A 74 16.36 8.38 4.61
CA ILE A 74 16.86 9.59 5.26
C ILE A 74 18.09 9.16 6.06
N ALA A 75 19.25 9.62 5.60
CA ALA A 75 20.51 9.47 6.31
C ALA A 75 20.37 10.11 7.70
N ALA A 76 20.85 9.38 8.71
CA ALA A 76 21.10 9.90 10.03
C ALA A 76 22.38 10.76 9.97
N GLU A 77 22.30 11.96 10.52
CA GLU A 77 23.42 12.64 11.18
C GLU A 77 23.08 12.78 12.66
#